data_AF-A0A4Y2R4R8-F1
#
_entry.id   AF-A0A4Y2R4R8-F1
#
_cell.length_a   1.000
_cell.length_b   1.000
_cell.length_c   1.000
_cell.angle_alpha   90.00
_cell.angle_beta   90.00
_cell.angle_gamma   90.00
#
_symmetry.space_group_name_H-M   'P 1'
#
loop_
_entity.id
_entity.type
_entity.pdbx_description
1 polymer ?
#
loop_
_entity_poly.entity_id
_entity_poly.type
_entity_poly.pdbx_seq_one_letter_code
_entity_poly.pdbx_strand_id
1 'polypeptide(L)'
;MDILVRFWHNDQVATRYLTLVFIGHAKADDILSAFYQCVEKLKLSKILQISMDGPNVNWKFFENLQADLKKEYSHEALSIGSCGLHILHNFFKYGESSTGWDISEIFTSLCWLFMDSPARREDFLMLSTLKKFPLKFCNFRLLENVPAVERAIQIWPDVVSYVQNVEKGVFVTNKNKSYLNIKEATQDKFILVKCHVFLSIAKTIKPFLEFYQSDAPLLPFFLDDILKLCKHLVEYFNVYKPEYNFSSAIKLHKFDFTDEGLLNSVDKVSMGFVADNIVKQLVKKKDSYLKGAFNVKSEFRSFVTKLLYHLIRKCPINYALVRNSSCFDPRKMASQP
;
A
#
# COMPACT_ATOMS: atom_id res chain seq x y z
N MET A 1 -19.69 11.20 0.23
CA MET A 1 -19.33 11.11 1.66
C MET A 1 -20.23 10.07 2.28
N ASP A 2 -19.67 8.92 2.65
CA ASP A 2 -20.38 7.89 3.40
C ASP A 2 -20.27 8.18 4.89
N ILE A 3 -21.37 8.04 5.62
CA ILE A 3 -21.40 8.18 7.08
C ILE A 3 -21.73 6.81 7.68
N LEU A 4 -20.79 6.30 8.45
CA LEU A 4 -20.94 5.09 9.26
C LEU A 4 -20.81 5.47 10.74
N VAL A 5 -21.70 4.94 11.56
CA VAL A 5 -21.66 5.13 13.02
C VAL A 5 -21.17 3.85 13.66
N ARG A 6 -20.08 3.94 14.42
CA ARG A 6 -19.55 2.84 15.22
C ARG A 6 -19.84 3.10 16.69
N PHE A 7 -20.43 2.12 17.37
CA PHE A 7 -20.83 2.24 18.76
C PHE A 7 -20.73 0.89 19.47
N TRP A 8 -20.64 0.94 20.80
CA TRP A 8 -20.65 -0.27 21.62
C TRP A 8 -22.09 -0.77 21.78
N HIS A 9 -22.33 -2.05 21.46
CA HIS A 9 -23.63 -2.69 21.62
C HIS A 9 -23.44 -4.06 22.27
N ASN A 10 -23.94 -4.22 23.49
CA ASN A 10 -23.75 -5.39 24.35
C ASN A 10 -22.27 -5.63 24.67
N ASP A 11 -21.65 -6.61 24.03
CA ASP A 11 -20.28 -7.09 24.21
C ASP A 11 -19.40 -6.87 22.97
N GLN A 12 -19.90 -6.16 21.96
CA GLN A 12 -19.19 -5.95 20.70
C GLN A 12 -19.29 -4.52 20.16
N VAL A 13 -18.35 -4.18 19.28
CA VAL A 13 -18.44 -2.99 18.43
C VAL A 13 -19.41 -3.28 17.29
N ALA A 14 -20.43 -2.44 17.14
CA ALA A 14 -21.35 -2.48 16.02
C ALA A 14 -21.09 -1.29 15.08
N THR A 15 -21.03 -1.57 13.78
CA THR A 15 -20.95 -0.55 12.72
C THR A 15 -22.29 -0.50 11.99
N ARG A 16 -22.90 0.68 11.89
CA ARG A 16 -24.12 0.90 11.10
C ARG A 16 -23.88 1.96 10.04
N TYR A 17 -24.22 1.63 8.80
CA TYR A 17 -24.35 2.62 7.75
C TYR A 17 -25.52 3.54 8.07
N LEU A 18 -25.28 4.85 8.05
CA LEU A 18 -26.31 5.87 8.29
C LEU A 18 -26.84 6.41 6.96
N THR A 19 -25.95 6.94 6.11
CA THR A 19 -26.32 7.56 4.83
C THR A 19 -25.10 7.79 3.93
N LEU A 20 -25.35 8.18 2.68
CA LEU A 20 -24.38 8.63 1.69
C LEU A 20 -24.88 9.95 1.08
N VAL A 21 -23.99 10.93 0.98
CA VAL A 21 -24.28 12.20 0.30
C VAL A 21 -23.26 12.46 -0.81
N PHE A 22 -23.76 12.86 -1.98
CA PHE A 22 -22.96 13.31 -3.11
C PHE A 22 -22.83 14.83 -3.06
N ILE A 23 -21.64 15.32 -2.68
CA ILE A 23 -21.37 16.76 -2.50
C ILE A 23 -20.69 17.35 -3.75
N GLY A 24 -20.12 16.52 -4.63
CA GLY A 24 -19.38 16.98 -5.81
C GLY A 24 -18.04 17.64 -5.44
N HIS A 25 -17.75 18.80 -6.03
CA HIS A 25 -16.57 19.60 -5.70
C HIS A 25 -16.75 20.31 -4.35
N ALA A 26 -16.37 19.62 -3.28
CA ALA A 26 -16.59 20.10 -1.91
C ALA A 26 -15.35 20.78 -1.33
N LYS A 27 -15.56 21.95 -0.71
CA LYS A 27 -14.64 22.55 0.28
C LYS A 27 -14.98 22.01 1.68
N ALA A 28 -14.12 22.31 2.65
CA ALA A 28 -14.31 21.86 4.03
C ALA A 28 -15.66 22.29 4.63
N ASP A 29 -16.12 23.51 4.33
CA ASP A 29 -17.39 24.03 4.84
C ASP A 29 -18.61 23.35 4.21
N ASP A 30 -18.49 22.93 2.94
CA ASP A 30 -19.52 22.13 2.25
C ASP A 30 -19.64 20.74 2.89
N ILE A 31 -18.48 20.12 3.20
CA ILE A 31 -18.43 18.84 3.92
C ILE A 31 -19.05 18.97 5.31
N LEU A 32 -18.72 20.04 6.05
CA LEU A 32 -19.25 20.28 7.38
C LEU A 32 -20.77 20.46 7.37
N SER A 33 -21.27 21.28 6.44
CA SER A 33 -22.71 21.52 6.28
C SER A 33 -23.45 20.23 5.93
N ALA A 34 -22.92 19.44 4.99
CA ALA A 34 -23.48 18.14 4.64
C ALA A 34 -23.41 17.14 5.80
N PHE A 35 -22.33 17.16 6.59
CA PHE A 35 -22.16 16.30 7.75
C PHE A 35 -23.27 16.57 8.77
N TYR A 36 -23.52 17.83 9.15
CA TYR A 36 -24.59 18.20 10.07
C TYR A 36 -25.97 17.74 9.61
N GLN A 37 -26.28 17.87 8.32
CA GLN A 37 -27.52 17.35 7.75
C GLN A 37 -27.62 15.83 7.87
N CYS A 38 -26.51 15.10 7.67
CA CYS A 38 -26.48 13.64 7.78
C CYS A 38 -26.70 13.15 9.22
N VAL A 39 -26.23 13.91 10.21
CA VAL A 39 -26.18 13.49 11.62
C VAL A 39 -27.17 14.23 12.51
N GLU A 40 -28.14 14.95 11.93
CA GLU A 40 -29.15 15.73 12.67
C GLU A 40 -29.85 14.92 13.77
N LYS A 41 -30.09 13.63 13.53
CA LYS A 41 -30.74 12.71 14.47
C LYS A 41 -29.81 12.18 15.57
N LEU A 42 -28.50 12.43 15.46
CA LEU A 42 -27.49 11.96 16.41
C LEU A 42 -27.19 13.03 17.46
N LYS A 43 -26.87 12.59 18.68
CA LYS A 43 -26.44 13.50 19.75
C LYS A 43 -24.94 13.78 19.62
N LEU A 44 -24.58 14.91 19.00
CA LEU A 44 -23.19 15.31 18.77
C LEU A 44 -22.36 15.42 20.07
N SER A 45 -22.99 15.80 21.18
CA SER A 45 -22.38 15.80 22.52
C SER A 45 -21.88 14.43 23.01
N LYS A 46 -22.26 13.34 22.32
CA LYS A 46 -21.80 11.97 22.62
C LYS A 46 -20.77 11.43 21.63
N ILE A 47 -20.32 12.23 20.66
CA ILE A 47 -19.31 11.79 19.69
C ILE A 47 -17.97 11.63 20.39
N LEU A 48 -17.45 10.42 20.41
CA LEU A 48 -16.12 10.17 20.98
C LEU A 48 -15.00 10.50 19.99
N GLN A 49 -15.15 10.14 18.72
CA GLN A 49 -14.09 10.19 17.72
C GLN A 49 -14.69 10.26 16.31
N ILE A 50 -13.96 10.87 15.37
CA ILE A 50 -14.30 10.89 13.94
C ILE A 50 -13.15 10.33 13.14
N SER A 51 -13.43 9.24 12.42
CA SER A 51 -12.46 8.58 11.56
C SER A 51 -12.64 9.04 10.11
N MET A 52 -11.54 9.49 9.50
CA MET A 52 -11.50 10.01 8.14
C MET A 52 -10.13 9.74 7.51
N ASP A 53 -10.03 9.82 6.19
CA ASP A 53 -8.75 9.80 5.47
C ASP A 53 -7.98 11.12 5.60
N GLY A 54 -6.75 11.15 5.08
CA GLY A 54 -5.78 12.23 5.31
C GLY A 54 -5.73 13.44 4.35
N PRO A 55 -6.62 13.67 3.36
CA PRO A 55 -6.60 14.90 2.57
C PRO A 55 -6.76 16.18 3.41
N ASN A 56 -6.15 17.28 2.98
CA ASN A 56 -6.19 18.56 3.69
C ASN A 56 -7.61 19.10 3.92
N VAL A 57 -8.52 18.85 2.98
CA VAL A 57 -9.92 19.28 3.10
C VAL A 57 -10.63 18.60 4.27
N ASN A 58 -10.30 17.34 4.55
CA ASN A 58 -10.89 16.57 5.65
C ASN A 58 -10.29 17.00 6.99
N TRP A 59 -8.99 17.31 7.04
CA TRP A 59 -8.39 17.96 8.20
C TRP A 59 -9.05 19.28 8.54
N LYS A 60 -9.30 20.13 7.54
CA LYS A 60 -9.97 21.40 7.75
C LYS A 60 -11.43 21.23 8.21
N PHE A 61 -12.15 20.25 7.67
CA PHE A 61 -13.48 19.86 8.15
C PHE A 61 -13.44 19.47 9.64
N PHE A 62 -12.50 18.61 10.03
CA PHE A 62 -12.38 18.16 11.42
C PHE A 62 -12.02 19.30 12.38
N GLU A 63 -11.12 20.20 11.99
CA GLU A 63 -10.80 21.40 12.78
C GLU A 63 -12.03 22.28 13.03
N ASN A 64 -12.82 22.54 11.97
CA ASN A 64 -14.02 23.35 12.09
C ASN A 64 -15.07 22.66 12.98
N LEU A 65 -15.27 21.35 12.82
CA LEU A 65 -16.17 20.56 13.66
C LEU A 65 -15.74 20.54 15.13
N GLN A 66 -14.44 20.45 15.42
CA GLN A 66 -13.92 20.55 16.80
C GLN A 66 -14.23 21.91 17.42
N ALA A 67 -14.10 23.01 16.66
CA ALA A 67 -14.42 24.34 17.13
C ALA A 67 -15.91 24.46 17.51
N ASP A 68 -16.80 23.92 16.68
CA ASP A 68 -18.24 23.89 16.95
C ASP A 68 -18.58 23.01 18.16
N LEU A 69 -18.01 21.80 18.25
CA LEU A 69 -18.23 20.90 19.38
C LEU A 69 -17.81 21.53 20.72
N LYS A 70 -16.68 22.24 20.71
CA LYS A 70 -16.16 22.95 21.88
C LYS A 70 -17.06 24.11 22.28
N LYS A 71 -17.54 24.88 21.29
CA LYS A 71 -18.42 26.03 21.51
C LYS A 71 -19.80 25.63 22.01
N GLU A 72 -20.41 24.61 21.42
CA GLU A 72 -21.79 24.21 21.71
C GLU A 72 -21.92 23.25 22.90
N TYR A 73 -20.95 22.33 23.06
CA TYR A 73 -21.05 21.23 24.03
C TYR A 73 -19.91 21.21 25.06
N SER A 74 -18.95 22.14 24.97
CA SER A 74 -17.72 22.10 25.80
C SER A 74 -16.98 20.75 25.69
N HIS A 75 -17.00 20.16 24.51
CA HIS A 75 -16.51 18.81 24.22
C HIS A 75 -15.58 18.83 22.99
N GLU A 76 -14.56 17.98 22.98
CA GLU A 76 -13.65 17.79 21.84
C GLU A 76 -13.60 16.29 21.49
N ALA A 77 -13.70 15.95 20.22
CA ALA A 77 -13.58 14.56 19.79
C ALA A 77 -12.10 14.12 19.85
N LEU A 78 -11.85 12.84 20.19
CA LEU A 78 -10.51 12.29 20.24
C LEU A 78 -9.86 12.30 18.86
N SER A 79 -8.60 12.74 18.80
CA SER A 79 -7.80 12.72 17.57
C SER A 79 -6.75 11.61 17.63
N ILE A 80 -6.91 10.62 16.75
CA ILE A 80 -5.97 9.50 16.57
C ILE A 80 -5.24 9.57 15.23
N GLY A 81 -5.36 10.70 14.52
CA GLY A 81 -4.85 10.84 13.15
C GLY A 81 -5.87 10.49 12.08
N SER A 82 -5.42 10.55 10.83
CA SER A 82 -6.15 10.02 9.68
C SER A 82 -6.06 8.50 9.61
N CYS A 83 -6.92 7.90 8.80
CA CYS A 83 -7.00 6.46 8.57
C CYS A 83 -5.62 5.82 8.27
N GLY A 84 -5.15 4.96 9.18
CA GLY A 84 -3.90 4.21 9.04
C GLY A 84 -3.85 3.29 7.81
N LEU A 85 -5.00 2.81 7.34
CA LEU A 85 -5.08 1.91 6.19
C LEU A 85 -4.80 2.63 4.86
N HIS A 86 -5.38 3.81 4.67
CA HIS A 86 -5.11 4.65 3.50
C HIS A 86 -3.64 5.09 3.45
N ILE A 87 -3.02 5.28 4.63
CA ILE A 87 -1.58 5.53 4.73
C ILE A 87 -0.78 4.37 4.16
N LEU A 88 -1.21 3.10 4.37
CA LEU A 88 -0.50 1.93 3.83
C LEU A 88 -0.46 1.87 2.31
N HIS A 89 -1.59 2.09 1.65
CA HIS A 89 -1.62 2.14 0.18
C HIS A 89 -0.77 3.30 -0.36
N ASN A 90 -0.83 4.47 0.29
CA ASN A 90 -0.12 5.65 -0.15
C ASN A 90 1.40 5.52 0.02
N PHE A 91 1.91 4.99 1.14
CA PHE A 91 3.35 4.78 1.27
C PHE A 91 3.86 3.73 0.29
N PHE A 92 3.04 2.72 -0.04
CA PHE A 92 3.49 1.66 -0.92
C PHE A 92 3.66 2.24 -2.32
N LYS A 93 2.71 3.11 -2.72
CA LYS A 93 2.82 3.93 -3.91
C LYS A 93 4.06 4.82 -3.89
N TYR A 94 4.33 5.54 -2.80
CA TYR A 94 5.53 6.40 -2.71
C TYR A 94 6.84 5.60 -2.86
N GLY A 95 6.91 4.41 -2.27
CA GLY A 95 8.06 3.51 -2.44
C GLY A 95 8.16 2.95 -3.85
N GLU A 96 7.05 2.54 -4.47
CA GLU A 96 7.07 2.04 -5.85
C GLU A 96 7.50 3.14 -6.83
N SER A 97 6.95 4.34 -6.69
CA SER A 97 7.27 5.48 -7.56
C SER A 97 8.71 5.97 -7.42
N SER A 98 9.41 5.68 -6.31
CA SER A 98 10.83 6.05 -6.16
C SER A 98 11.79 5.16 -6.95
N THR A 99 11.30 4.06 -7.53
CA THR A 99 12.11 3.14 -8.34
C THR A 99 12.20 3.56 -9.81
N GLY A 100 11.23 4.35 -10.29
CA GLY A 100 11.09 4.66 -11.71
C GLY A 100 10.74 3.45 -12.59
N TRP A 101 10.26 2.34 -12.01
CA TRP A 101 9.95 1.12 -12.76
C TRP A 101 8.61 1.13 -13.48
N ASP A 102 7.69 2.03 -13.09
CA ASP A 102 6.33 2.12 -13.62
C ASP A 102 5.56 0.79 -13.64
N ILE A 103 5.80 -0.07 -12.63
CA ILE A 103 5.22 -1.42 -12.54
C ILE A 103 3.69 -1.37 -12.52
N SER A 104 3.13 -0.37 -11.85
CA SER A 104 1.68 -0.16 -11.81
C SER A 104 1.08 0.11 -13.20
N GLU A 105 1.79 0.86 -14.05
CA GLU A 105 1.38 1.14 -15.44
C GLU A 105 1.55 -0.10 -16.32
N ILE A 106 2.60 -0.90 -16.09
CA ILE A 106 2.80 -2.18 -16.80
C ILE A 106 1.64 -3.13 -16.51
N PHE A 107 1.25 -3.34 -15.26
CA PHE A 107 0.12 -4.22 -14.93
C PHE A 107 -1.22 -3.70 -15.43
N THR A 108 -1.44 -2.38 -15.37
CA THR A 108 -2.62 -1.74 -15.95
C THR A 108 -2.66 -1.97 -17.46
N SER A 109 -1.55 -1.72 -18.15
CA SER A 109 -1.39 -1.92 -19.59
C SER A 109 -1.61 -3.37 -20.00
N LEU A 110 -1.13 -4.32 -19.20
CA LEU A 110 -1.30 -5.75 -19.46
C LEU A 110 -2.79 -6.12 -19.47
N CYS A 111 -3.56 -5.59 -18.52
CA CYS A 111 -5.00 -5.82 -18.47
C CYS A 111 -5.71 -5.22 -19.69
N TRP A 112 -5.46 -3.95 -20.00
CA TRP A 112 -6.05 -3.25 -21.15
C TRP A 112 -5.59 -3.75 -22.52
N LEU A 113 -4.45 -4.44 -22.58
CA LEU A 113 -3.98 -5.09 -23.80
C LEU A 113 -4.95 -6.18 -24.27
N PHE A 114 -5.68 -6.84 -23.37
CA PHE A 114 -6.62 -7.89 -23.73
C PHE A 114 -8.07 -7.55 -23.36
N MET A 115 -8.29 -6.51 -22.56
CA MET A 115 -9.63 -6.01 -22.26
C MET A 115 -10.31 -5.54 -23.55
N ASP A 116 -11.58 -5.93 -23.72
CA ASP A 116 -12.47 -5.51 -24.80
C ASP A 116 -11.92 -5.75 -26.22
N SER A 117 -11.09 -6.77 -26.41
CA SER A 117 -10.58 -7.15 -27.73
C SER A 117 -10.64 -8.66 -27.95
N PRO A 118 -11.72 -9.16 -28.58
CA PRO A 118 -11.88 -10.58 -28.89
C PRO A 118 -10.71 -11.14 -29.71
N ALA A 119 -10.27 -10.44 -30.76
CA ALA A 119 -9.16 -10.87 -31.61
C ALA A 119 -7.84 -11.05 -30.83
N ARG A 120 -7.43 -10.05 -30.03
CA ARG A 120 -6.20 -10.15 -29.22
C ARG A 120 -6.28 -11.28 -28.19
N ARG A 121 -7.48 -11.53 -27.65
CA ARG A 121 -7.71 -12.62 -26.71
C ARG A 121 -7.61 -13.97 -27.39
N GLU A 122 -8.14 -14.10 -28.60
CA GLU A 122 -8.01 -15.30 -29.42
C GLU A 122 -6.54 -15.58 -29.75
N ASP A 123 -5.81 -14.61 -30.29
CA ASP A 123 -4.38 -14.70 -30.60
C ASP A 123 -3.56 -15.15 -29.37
N PHE A 124 -3.82 -14.52 -28.22
CA PHE A 124 -3.15 -14.85 -26.97
C PHE A 124 -3.47 -16.27 -26.51
N LEU A 125 -4.73 -16.71 -26.64
CA LEU A 125 -5.12 -18.07 -26.32
C LEU A 125 -4.47 -19.09 -27.27
N MET A 126 -4.30 -18.80 -28.56
CA MET A 126 -3.61 -19.71 -29.47
C MET A 126 -2.19 -20.05 -28.99
N LEU A 127 -1.49 -19.08 -28.40
CA LEU A 127 -0.13 -19.26 -27.87
C LEU A 127 -0.08 -19.75 -26.42
N SER A 128 -1.02 -19.31 -25.59
CA SER A 128 -0.95 -19.53 -24.14
C SER A 128 -1.17 -21.00 -23.80
N THR A 129 -0.21 -21.58 -23.07
CA THR A 129 -0.34 -22.93 -22.51
C THR A 129 -1.31 -22.95 -21.33
N LEU A 130 -1.34 -21.86 -20.56
CA LEU A 130 -2.14 -21.75 -19.34
C LEU A 130 -3.59 -21.36 -19.60
N LYS A 131 -3.89 -20.81 -20.78
CA LYS A 131 -5.21 -20.29 -21.19
C LYS A 131 -5.81 -19.32 -20.14
N LYS A 132 -4.95 -18.51 -19.51
CA LYS A 132 -5.32 -17.56 -18.44
C LYS A 132 -5.06 -16.13 -18.89
N PHE A 133 -6.03 -15.26 -18.70
CA PHE A 133 -5.89 -13.82 -18.95
C PHE A 133 -5.33 -13.06 -17.75
N PRO A 134 -4.76 -11.86 -17.95
CA PRO A 134 -4.42 -10.97 -16.84
C PRO A 134 -5.67 -10.57 -16.05
N LEU A 135 -5.47 -10.30 -14.76
CA LEU A 135 -6.53 -9.77 -13.88
C LEU A 135 -6.50 -8.23 -13.87
N LYS A 136 -7.61 -7.63 -13.47
CA LYS A 136 -7.71 -6.17 -13.28
C LYS A 136 -6.75 -5.72 -12.19
N PHE A 137 -5.98 -4.67 -12.50
CA PHE A 137 -5.08 -4.00 -11.56
C PHE A 137 -5.65 -2.63 -11.16
N CYS A 138 -5.72 -2.34 -9.86
CA CYS A 138 -6.25 -1.08 -9.34
C CYS A 138 -5.11 -0.16 -8.86
N ASN A 139 -4.88 0.96 -9.55
CA ASN A 139 -3.79 1.90 -9.24
C ASN A 139 -3.94 2.63 -7.89
N PHE A 140 -5.12 2.58 -7.27
CA PHE A 140 -5.38 3.20 -5.98
C PHE A 140 -5.26 2.20 -4.81
N ARG A 141 -5.30 0.89 -5.08
CA ARG A 141 -5.30 -0.17 -4.06
C ARG A 141 -4.20 -1.19 -4.30
N LEU A 142 -2.95 -0.70 -4.35
CA LEU A 142 -1.78 -1.50 -4.77
C LEU A 142 -1.58 -2.79 -3.94
N LEU A 143 -1.79 -2.73 -2.62
CA LEU A 143 -1.66 -3.90 -1.73
C LEU A 143 -2.75 -4.97 -1.95
N GLU A 144 -3.92 -4.60 -2.48
CA GLU A 144 -4.99 -5.55 -2.82
C GLU A 144 -4.73 -6.27 -4.15
N ASN A 145 -3.81 -5.76 -4.99
CA ASN A 145 -3.51 -6.32 -6.30
C ASN A 145 -2.60 -7.56 -6.28
N VAL A 146 -2.28 -8.14 -5.11
CA VAL A 146 -1.44 -9.35 -5.00
C VAL A 146 -1.87 -10.45 -6.00
N PRO A 147 -3.15 -10.83 -6.13
CA PRO A 147 -3.58 -11.83 -7.11
C PRO A 147 -3.33 -11.41 -8.56
N ALA A 148 -3.46 -10.13 -8.87
CA ALA A 148 -3.23 -9.61 -10.22
C ALA A 148 -1.74 -9.66 -10.60
N VAL A 149 -0.86 -9.35 -9.66
CA VAL A 149 0.59 -9.45 -9.85
C VAL A 149 1.03 -10.90 -9.99
N GLU A 150 0.49 -11.81 -9.17
CA GLU A 150 0.74 -13.25 -9.30
C GLU A 150 0.29 -13.77 -10.67
N ARG A 151 -0.89 -13.36 -11.14
CA ARG A 151 -1.37 -13.70 -12.49
C ARG A 151 -0.42 -13.17 -13.56
N ALA A 152 0.01 -11.92 -13.46
CA ALA A 152 0.91 -11.29 -14.43
C ALA A 152 2.26 -12.02 -14.51
N ILE A 153 2.84 -12.39 -13.36
CA ILE A 153 4.06 -13.20 -13.30
C ILE A 153 3.82 -14.58 -13.93
N GLN A 154 2.70 -15.23 -13.61
CA GLN A 154 2.38 -16.56 -14.11
C GLN A 154 2.28 -16.61 -15.63
N ILE A 155 1.64 -15.61 -16.25
CA ILE A 155 1.41 -15.57 -17.70
C ILE A 155 2.51 -14.84 -18.47
N TRP A 156 3.54 -14.33 -17.79
CA TRP A 156 4.58 -13.52 -18.43
C TRP A 156 5.28 -14.21 -19.62
N PRO A 157 5.60 -15.52 -19.57
CA PRO A 157 6.15 -16.22 -20.74
C PRO A 157 5.22 -16.18 -21.96
N ASP A 158 3.92 -16.34 -21.75
CA ASP A 158 2.91 -16.26 -22.81
C ASP A 158 2.82 -14.82 -23.37
N VAL A 159 2.96 -13.81 -22.52
CA VAL A 159 3.01 -12.39 -22.92
C VAL A 159 4.22 -12.10 -23.81
N VAL A 160 5.40 -12.61 -23.44
CA VAL A 160 6.61 -12.48 -24.26
C VAL A 160 6.42 -13.16 -25.61
N SER A 161 5.85 -14.37 -25.62
CA SER A 161 5.54 -15.10 -26.86
C SER A 161 4.57 -14.33 -27.75
N TYR A 162 3.53 -13.73 -27.16
CA TYR A 162 2.56 -12.90 -27.88
C TYR A 162 3.22 -11.69 -28.56
N VAL A 163 4.02 -10.91 -27.82
CA VAL A 163 4.74 -9.75 -28.38
C VAL A 163 5.66 -10.18 -29.53
N GLN A 164 6.41 -11.29 -29.36
CA GLN A 164 7.29 -11.79 -30.42
C GLN A 164 6.54 -12.17 -31.70
N ASN A 165 5.35 -12.78 -31.59
CA ASN A 165 4.54 -13.16 -32.76
C ASN A 165 3.95 -11.93 -33.46
N VAL A 166 3.56 -10.90 -32.70
CA VAL A 166 3.17 -9.61 -33.28
C VAL A 166 4.36 -8.96 -34.00
N GLU A 167 5.55 -8.97 -33.42
CA GLU A 167 6.75 -8.39 -34.04
C GLU A 167 7.19 -9.13 -35.31
N LYS A 168 6.96 -10.45 -35.38
CA LYS A 168 7.22 -11.28 -36.58
C LYS A 168 6.13 -11.14 -37.66
N GLY A 169 5.06 -10.39 -37.40
CA GLY A 169 3.94 -10.23 -38.33
C GLY A 169 3.01 -11.44 -38.40
N VAL A 170 3.08 -12.37 -37.43
CA VAL A 170 2.14 -13.51 -37.33
C VAL A 170 0.76 -13.03 -36.93
N PHE A 171 0.69 -12.05 -36.02
CA PHE A 171 -0.53 -11.39 -35.61
C PHE A 171 -0.55 -9.92 -36.03
N VAL A 172 -1.74 -9.33 -36.06
CA VAL A 172 -1.93 -7.93 -36.46
C VAL A 172 -1.18 -6.99 -35.52
N THR A 173 -0.36 -6.12 -36.09
CA THR A 173 0.40 -5.11 -35.34
C THR A 173 -0.53 -4.18 -34.57
N ASN A 174 -0.32 -4.11 -33.26
CA ASN A 174 -0.99 -3.15 -32.39
C ASN A 174 -0.04 -1.98 -32.10
N LYS A 175 -0.55 -0.74 -32.17
CA LYS A 175 0.22 0.48 -31.86
C LYS A 175 -0.36 1.27 -30.68
N ASN A 176 -1.31 0.68 -29.94
CA ASN A 176 -1.90 1.35 -28.78
C ASN A 176 -0.89 1.44 -27.62
N LYS A 177 -1.14 2.39 -26.71
CA LYS A 177 -0.28 2.65 -25.55
C LYS A 177 -0.02 1.39 -24.72
N SER A 178 -1.06 0.59 -24.46
CA SER A 178 -0.94 -0.64 -23.67
C SER A 178 0.02 -1.65 -24.30
N TYR A 179 -0.05 -1.86 -25.62
CA TYR A 179 0.87 -2.74 -26.32
C TYR A 179 2.29 -2.20 -26.31
N LEU A 180 2.49 -0.90 -26.54
CA LEU A 180 3.83 -0.29 -26.52
C LEU A 180 4.50 -0.44 -25.15
N ASN A 181 3.76 -0.18 -24.07
CA ASN A 181 4.23 -0.36 -22.70
C ASN A 181 4.63 -1.83 -22.42
N ILE A 182 3.79 -2.79 -22.85
CA ILE A 182 4.10 -4.22 -22.66
C ILE A 182 5.28 -4.65 -23.53
N LYS A 183 5.36 -4.18 -24.77
CA LYS A 183 6.49 -4.45 -25.66
C LYS A 183 7.79 -3.99 -25.02
N GLU A 184 7.85 -2.75 -24.52
CA GLU A 184 9.03 -2.24 -23.81
C GLU A 184 9.36 -3.10 -22.57
N ALA A 185 8.36 -3.43 -21.75
CA ALA A 185 8.54 -4.28 -20.57
C ALA A 185 9.07 -5.68 -20.91
N THR A 186 8.72 -6.27 -22.07
CA THR A 186 9.28 -7.57 -22.50
C THR A 186 10.77 -7.51 -22.86
N GLN A 187 11.30 -6.32 -23.15
CA GLN A 187 12.73 -6.13 -23.43
C GLN A 187 13.56 -6.01 -22.15
N ASP A 188 12.96 -5.56 -21.05
CA ASP A 188 13.60 -5.48 -19.75
C ASP A 188 13.89 -6.88 -19.18
N LYS A 189 15.18 -7.20 -19.08
CA LYS A 189 15.65 -8.51 -18.57
C LYS A 189 15.38 -8.71 -17.08
N PHE A 190 15.12 -7.64 -16.33
CA PHE A 190 14.86 -7.68 -14.90
C PHE A 190 13.37 -7.47 -14.56
N ILE A 191 12.47 -7.41 -15.55
CA ILE A 191 11.05 -7.16 -15.29
C ILE A 191 10.44 -8.14 -14.29
N LEU A 192 10.76 -9.43 -14.39
CA LEU A 192 10.28 -10.44 -13.43
C LEU A 192 10.87 -10.22 -12.02
N VAL A 193 12.11 -9.74 -11.92
CA VAL A 193 12.70 -9.36 -10.62
C VAL A 193 11.90 -8.22 -10.00
N LYS A 194 11.60 -7.17 -10.77
CA LYS A 194 10.80 -6.03 -10.33
C LYS A 194 9.39 -6.44 -9.90
N CYS A 195 8.73 -7.31 -10.67
CA CYS A 195 7.43 -7.88 -10.31
C CYS A 195 7.49 -8.70 -9.01
N HIS A 196 8.52 -9.51 -8.82
CA HIS A 196 8.69 -10.29 -7.59
C HIS A 196 9.04 -9.43 -6.38
N VAL A 197 9.80 -8.35 -6.56
CA VAL A 197 10.05 -7.34 -5.52
C VAL A 197 8.73 -6.69 -5.09
N PHE A 198 7.94 -6.19 -6.04
CA PHE A 198 6.62 -5.61 -5.77
C PHE A 198 5.77 -6.61 -4.96
N LEU A 199 5.70 -7.85 -5.44
CA LEU A 199 4.93 -8.91 -4.80
C LEU A 199 5.42 -9.23 -3.39
N SER A 200 6.74 -9.26 -3.18
CA SER A 200 7.37 -9.55 -1.89
C SER A 200 6.96 -8.51 -0.85
N ILE A 201 7.15 -7.21 -1.14
CA ILE A 201 6.74 -6.13 -0.25
C ILE A 201 5.23 -6.15 -0.01
N ALA A 202 4.43 -6.32 -1.07
CA ALA A 202 2.97 -6.34 -0.95
C ALA A 202 2.50 -7.49 -0.04
N LYS A 203 3.05 -8.69 -0.20
CA LYS A 203 2.75 -9.85 0.66
C LYS A 203 3.20 -9.67 2.10
N THR A 204 4.28 -8.94 2.34
CA THR A 204 4.74 -8.62 3.71
C THR A 204 3.77 -7.69 4.43
N ILE A 205 3.18 -6.72 3.72
CA ILE A 205 2.34 -5.66 4.31
C ILE A 205 0.86 -6.06 4.35
N LYS A 206 0.41 -6.87 3.39
CA LYS A 206 -1.00 -7.28 3.24
C LYS A 206 -1.63 -7.87 4.51
N PRO A 207 -0.99 -8.77 5.28
CA PRO A 207 -1.59 -9.30 6.51
C PRO A 207 -1.92 -8.22 7.54
N PHE A 208 -1.07 -7.20 7.67
CA PHE A 208 -1.34 -6.05 8.55
C PHE A 208 -2.55 -5.26 8.03
N LEU A 209 -2.61 -5.00 6.72
CA LEU A 209 -3.75 -4.30 6.10
C LEU A 209 -5.08 -5.04 6.37
N GLU A 210 -5.13 -6.34 6.09
CA GLU A 210 -6.33 -7.16 6.24
C GLU A 210 -6.78 -7.24 7.71
N PHE A 211 -5.84 -7.35 8.65
CA PHE A 211 -6.15 -7.38 10.07
C PHE A 211 -6.81 -6.07 10.54
N TYR A 212 -6.26 -4.93 10.14
CA TYR A 212 -6.76 -3.60 10.52
C TYR A 212 -7.98 -3.13 9.71
N GLN A 213 -8.41 -3.88 8.69
CA GLN A 213 -9.68 -3.68 7.97
C GLN A 213 -10.89 -4.28 8.72
N SER A 214 -10.67 -5.02 9.80
CA SER A 214 -11.74 -5.63 10.59
C SER A 214 -12.52 -4.61 11.45
N ASP A 215 -13.69 -5.02 11.92
CA ASP A 215 -14.50 -4.23 12.85
C ASP A 215 -14.01 -4.31 14.32
N ALA A 216 -12.92 -5.04 14.59
CA ALA A 216 -12.40 -5.19 15.94
C ALA A 216 -11.82 -3.86 16.49
N PRO A 217 -11.87 -3.64 17.82
CA PRO A 217 -11.29 -2.46 18.46
C PRO A 217 -9.76 -2.58 18.55
N LEU A 218 -9.06 -2.39 17.42
CA LEU A 218 -7.63 -2.70 17.30
C LEU A 218 -6.67 -1.57 17.69
N LEU A 219 -7.18 -0.39 18.06
CA LEU A 219 -6.35 0.76 18.46
C LEU A 219 -5.35 0.44 19.59
N PRO A 220 -5.67 -0.36 20.62
CA PRO A 220 -4.70 -0.72 21.65
C PRO A 220 -3.49 -1.51 21.15
N PHE A 221 -3.66 -2.29 20.07
CA PHE A 221 -2.62 -3.15 19.52
C PHE A 221 -1.75 -2.44 18.46
N PHE A 222 -2.23 -1.32 17.92
CA PHE A 222 -1.65 -0.63 16.77
C PHE A 222 -0.17 -0.31 16.91
N LEU A 223 0.26 0.18 18.08
CA LEU A 223 1.65 0.57 18.32
C LEU A 223 2.62 -0.62 18.21
N ASP A 224 2.27 -1.74 18.81
CA ASP A 224 3.14 -2.92 18.81
C ASP A 224 3.15 -3.59 17.44
N ASP A 225 2.00 -3.61 16.76
CA ASP A 225 1.88 -4.25 15.46
C ASP A 225 2.60 -3.44 14.38
N ILE A 226 2.53 -2.10 14.41
CA ILE A 226 3.30 -1.28 13.46
C ILE A 226 4.79 -1.38 13.71
N LEU A 227 5.22 -1.49 14.98
CA LEU A 227 6.61 -1.73 15.33
C LEU A 227 7.11 -3.05 14.75
N LYS A 228 6.33 -4.13 14.93
CA LYS A 228 6.64 -5.45 14.36
C LYS A 228 6.71 -5.39 12.84
N LEU A 229 5.78 -4.70 12.17
CA LEU A 229 5.79 -4.55 10.71
C LEU A 229 7.06 -3.85 10.22
N CYS A 230 7.39 -2.68 10.79
CA CYS A 230 8.59 -1.93 10.42
C CYS A 230 9.87 -2.73 10.67
N LYS A 231 9.97 -3.37 11.84
CA LYS A 231 11.11 -4.23 12.19
C LYS A 231 11.25 -5.37 11.19
N HIS A 232 10.15 -6.06 10.88
CA HIS A 232 10.15 -7.16 9.93
C HIS A 232 10.56 -6.71 8.52
N LEU A 233 10.05 -5.57 8.03
CA LEU A 233 10.47 -5.01 6.74
C LEU A 233 11.97 -4.73 6.68
N VAL A 234 12.54 -4.17 7.76
CA VAL A 234 13.97 -3.86 7.82
C VAL A 234 14.83 -5.10 7.88
N GLU A 235 14.47 -6.06 8.74
CA GLU A 235 15.22 -7.30 8.92
C GLU A 235 15.12 -8.22 7.69
N TYR A 236 13.92 -8.40 7.15
CA TYR A 236 13.67 -9.28 6.01
C TYR A 236 14.39 -8.83 4.73
N PHE A 237 14.44 -7.51 4.50
CA PHE A 237 15.10 -6.93 3.33
C PHE A 237 16.52 -6.44 3.60
N ASN A 238 16.97 -6.48 4.86
CA ASN A 238 18.31 -6.11 5.31
C ASN A 238 18.77 -4.71 4.82
N VAL A 239 17.86 -3.73 4.87
CA VAL A 239 18.05 -2.41 4.25
C VAL A 239 18.88 -1.46 5.13
N TYR A 240 18.74 -1.54 6.45
CA TYR A 240 19.51 -0.77 7.43
C TYR A 240 20.54 -1.65 8.14
N LYS A 241 21.60 -1.03 8.66
CA LYS A 241 22.64 -1.76 9.40
C LYS A 241 22.04 -2.49 10.62
N PRO A 242 22.59 -3.67 11.01
CA PRO A 242 22.02 -4.53 12.04
C PRO A 242 21.83 -3.88 13.42
N GLU A 243 22.60 -2.84 13.76
CA GLU A 243 22.42 -2.09 15.01
C GLU A 243 21.05 -1.39 15.12
N TYR A 244 20.34 -1.17 14.02
CA TYR A 244 19.05 -0.46 13.98
C TYR A 244 17.86 -1.43 14.01
N ASN A 245 17.66 -2.10 15.16
CA ASN A 245 16.68 -3.19 15.32
C ASN A 245 15.26 -2.78 15.75
N PHE A 246 14.95 -1.48 15.80
CA PHE A 246 13.64 -0.93 16.23
C PHE A 246 13.04 -1.62 17.46
N SER A 247 13.85 -1.82 18.51
CA SER A 247 13.44 -2.52 19.74
C SER A 247 12.32 -1.84 20.54
N SER A 248 11.97 -0.58 20.23
CA SER A 248 10.86 0.12 20.86
C SER A 248 10.21 1.15 19.93
N ALA A 249 8.96 1.50 20.23
CA ALA A 249 8.23 2.52 19.50
C ALA A 249 8.92 3.90 19.51
N ILE A 250 9.58 4.25 20.63
CA ILE A 250 10.32 5.52 20.75
C ILE A 250 11.51 5.54 19.78
N LYS A 251 12.24 4.43 19.67
CA LYS A 251 13.34 4.30 18.70
C LYS A 251 12.83 4.41 17.28
N LEU A 252 11.73 3.73 16.96
CA LEU A 252 11.10 3.80 15.63
C LEU A 252 10.65 5.23 15.28
N HIS A 253 9.98 5.91 16.20
CA HIS A 253 9.46 7.26 15.99
C HIS A 253 10.56 8.31 15.81
N LYS A 254 11.71 8.14 16.47
CA LYS A 254 12.85 9.05 16.38
C LYS A 254 13.84 8.70 15.27
N PHE A 255 13.65 7.60 14.56
CA PHE A 255 14.60 7.15 13.56
C PHE A 255 14.50 7.98 12.29
N ASP A 256 15.65 8.43 11.78
CA ASP A 256 15.73 9.16 10.53
C ASP A 256 15.89 8.19 9.35
N PHE A 257 14.77 7.88 8.69
CA PHE A 257 14.77 7.04 7.48
C PHE A 257 15.42 7.71 6.26
N THR A 258 15.80 8.99 6.34
CA THR A 258 16.43 9.73 5.24
C THR A 258 17.95 9.72 5.27
N ASP A 259 18.56 9.32 6.39
CA ASP A 259 20.01 9.26 6.53
C ASP A 259 20.58 8.01 5.82
N GLU A 260 21.24 8.24 4.68
CA GLU A 260 21.86 7.20 3.88
C GLU A 260 23.05 6.52 4.59
N GLY A 261 23.67 7.18 5.57
CA GLY A 261 24.76 6.64 6.37
C GLY A 261 24.33 5.47 7.26
N LEU A 262 23.03 5.32 7.51
CA LEU A 262 22.44 4.23 8.29
C LEU A 262 22.15 2.97 7.43
N LEU A 263 22.20 3.11 6.11
CA LEU A 263 21.87 2.03 5.18
C LEU A 263 22.97 0.98 5.12
N ASN A 264 22.56 -0.25 4.85
CA ASN A 264 23.48 -1.29 4.42
C ASN A 264 23.97 -1.01 2.99
N SER A 265 25.14 -1.57 2.68
CA SER A 265 25.65 -1.62 1.32
C SER A 265 24.70 -2.43 0.43
N VAL A 266 24.58 -2.02 -0.84
CA VAL A 266 23.60 -2.59 -1.78
C VAL A 266 23.79 -4.11 -1.95
N ASP A 267 25.01 -4.62 -1.87
CA ASP A 267 25.31 -6.06 -1.94
C ASP A 267 24.67 -6.87 -0.80
N LYS A 268 24.46 -6.27 0.38
CA LYS A 268 23.87 -6.94 1.56
C LYS A 268 22.35 -6.93 1.60
N VAL A 269 21.71 -6.03 0.85
CA VAL A 269 20.24 -5.94 0.77
C VAL A 269 19.67 -7.27 0.26
N SER A 270 18.46 -7.65 0.67
CA SER A 270 17.75 -8.84 0.18
C SER A 270 16.48 -8.39 -0.52
N MET A 271 16.26 -8.79 -1.77
CA MET A 271 15.00 -8.51 -2.49
C MET A 271 13.92 -9.56 -2.19
N GLY A 272 14.20 -10.49 -1.29
CA GLY A 272 13.42 -11.69 -1.04
C GLY A 272 13.88 -12.88 -1.87
N PHE A 273 13.60 -14.08 -1.38
CA PHE A 273 14.15 -15.34 -1.88
C PHE A 273 14.01 -15.52 -3.40
N VAL A 274 12.83 -15.26 -3.96
CA VAL A 274 12.56 -15.49 -5.38
C VAL A 274 13.29 -14.47 -6.27
N ALA A 275 13.20 -13.18 -5.93
CA ALA A 275 13.86 -12.12 -6.70
C ALA A 275 15.38 -12.28 -6.68
N ASP A 276 15.97 -12.58 -5.51
CA ASP A 276 17.41 -12.83 -5.38
C ASP A 276 17.84 -14.06 -6.19
N ASN A 277 17.04 -15.12 -6.22
CA ASN A 277 17.33 -16.30 -7.03
C ASN A 277 17.29 -15.98 -8.53
N ILE A 278 16.29 -15.24 -9.00
CA ILE A 278 16.21 -14.82 -10.41
C ILE A 278 17.43 -13.98 -10.79
N VAL A 279 17.82 -13.01 -9.95
CA VAL A 279 19.02 -12.19 -10.19
C VAL A 279 20.28 -13.05 -10.26
N LYS A 280 20.46 -13.98 -9.32
CA LYS A 280 21.60 -14.92 -9.33
C LYS A 280 21.64 -15.73 -10.62
N GLN A 281 20.49 -16.22 -11.10
CA GLN A 281 20.40 -16.97 -12.35
C GLN A 281 20.69 -16.11 -13.58
N LEU A 282 20.22 -14.86 -13.61
CA LEU A 282 20.51 -13.93 -14.71
C LEU A 282 22.01 -13.60 -14.79
N VAL A 283 22.63 -13.25 -13.66
CA VAL A 283 24.07 -12.94 -13.60
C VAL A 283 24.91 -14.15 -14.02
N LYS A 284 24.57 -15.37 -13.55
CA LYS A 284 25.24 -16.60 -13.97
C LYS A 284 25.18 -16.86 -15.48
N LYS A 285 24.13 -16.40 -16.16
CA LYS A 285 24.00 -16.56 -17.61
C LYS A 285 24.88 -15.57 -18.38
N LYS A 286 25.08 -14.36 -17.86
CA LYS A 286 25.85 -13.31 -18.55
C LYS A 286 26.36 -12.26 -17.56
N ASP A 287 27.67 -12.13 -17.43
CA ASP A 287 28.32 -11.18 -16.53
C ASP A 287 27.96 -9.71 -16.84
N SER A 288 27.61 -9.37 -18.09
CA SER A 288 27.15 -8.03 -18.43
C SER A 288 25.88 -7.59 -17.67
N TYR A 289 25.15 -8.53 -17.06
CA TYR A 289 23.97 -8.25 -16.24
C TYR A 289 24.31 -7.85 -14.79
N LEU A 290 25.58 -7.92 -14.36
CA LEU A 290 26.00 -7.51 -13.01
C LEU A 290 25.60 -6.05 -12.69
N LYS A 291 25.82 -5.13 -13.64
CA LYS A 291 25.45 -3.72 -13.46
C LYS A 291 23.94 -3.54 -13.30
N GLY A 292 23.14 -4.23 -14.11
CA GLY A 292 21.68 -4.19 -14.00
C GLY A 292 21.17 -4.79 -12.68
N ALA A 293 21.77 -5.89 -12.22
CA ALA A 293 21.46 -6.51 -10.94
C ALA A 293 21.73 -5.55 -9.76
N PHE A 294 22.87 -4.84 -9.80
CA PHE A 294 23.19 -3.82 -8.80
C PHE A 294 22.18 -2.67 -8.82
N ASN A 295 21.81 -2.16 -10.00
CA ASN A 295 20.85 -1.08 -10.15
C ASN A 295 19.48 -1.44 -9.57
N VAL A 296 18.91 -2.59 -9.96
CA VAL A 296 17.61 -3.06 -9.46
C VAL A 296 17.62 -3.21 -7.94
N LYS A 297 18.73 -3.67 -7.38
CA LYS A 297 18.91 -3.81 -5.94
C LYS A 297 19.01 -2.46 -5.21
N SER A 298 19.67 -1.47 -5.83
CA SER A 298 19.73 -0.10 -5.33
C SER A 298 18.37 0.59 -5.38
N GLU A 299 17.65 0.45 -6.49
CA GLU A 299 16.28 0.94 -6.70
C GLU A 299 15.32 0.30 -5.69
N PHE A 300 15.44 -1.01 -5.46
CA PHE A 300 14.69 -1.71 -4.41
C PHE A 300 15.00 -1.18 -3.00
N ARG A 301 16.27 -0.92 -2.68
CA ARG A 301 16.65 -0.30 -1.41
C ARG A 301 15.92 1.04 -1.24
N SER A 302 15.89 1.86 -2.29
CA SER A 302 15.14 3.13 -2.32
C SER A 302 13.63 2.92 -2.11
N PHE A 303 13.02 1.89 -2.72
CA PHE A 303 11.62 1.53 -2.48
C PHE A 303 11.37 1.38 -0.98
N VAL A 304 12.10 0.48 -0.32
CA VAL A 304 11.83 0.15 1.10
C VAL A 304 12.11 1.35 2.01
N THR A 305 13.17 2.13 1.78
CA THR A 305 13.47 3.32 2.61
C THR A 305 12.41 4.40 2.45
N LYS A 306 11.97 4.71 1.22
CA LYS A 306 10.89 5.68 0.97
C LYS A 306 9.57 5.21 1.55
N LEU A 307 9.26 3.92 1.43
CA LEU A 307 8.10 3.32 2.06
C LEU A 307 8.09 3.56 3.58
N LEU A 308 9.19 3.23 4.26
CA LEU A 308 9.30 3.36 5.72
C LEU A 308 9.27 4.83 6.16
N TYR A 309 9.97 5.72 5.44
CA TYR A 309 9.95 7.16 5.70
C TYR A 309 8.52 7.72 5.66
N HIS A 310 7.77 7.45 4.59
CA HIS A 310 6.41 7.95 4.43
C HIS A 310 5.44 7.32 5.42
N LEU A 311 5.62 6.03 5.72
CA LEU A 311 4.86 5.35 6.77
C LEU A 311 5.01 6.09 8.09
N ILE A 312 6.23 6.24 8.61
CA ILE A 312 6.45 6.84 9.94
C ILE A 312 6.03 8.31 10.00
N ARG A 313 6.27 9.08 8.93
CA ARG A 313 5.88 10.50 8.87
C ARG A 313 4.37 10.72 8.97
N LYS A 314 3.54 9.80 8.47
CA LYS A 314 2.07 9.93 8.47
C LYS A 314 1.38 8.96 9.43
N CYS A 315 2.13 8.07 10.08
CA CYS A 315 1.59 7.03 10.94
C CYS A 315 0.82 7.62 12.14
N PRO A 316 -0.32 7.01 12.54
CA PRO A 316 -1.05 7.35 13.76
C PRO A 316 -0.19 7.40 15.04
N ILE A 317 0.96 6.71 15.09
CA ILE A 317 1.89 6.78 16.25
C ILE A 317 2.44 8.19 16.52
N ASN A 318 2.28 9.15 15.60
CA ASN A 318 2.64 10.54 15.84
C ASN A 318 1.69 11.23 16.84
N TYR A 319 0.52 10.65 17.10
CA TYR A 319 -0.46 11.14 18.07
C TYR A 319 -0.22 10.49 19.44
N ALA A 320 -0.15 11.30 20.50
CA ALA A 320 0.13 10.84 21.85
C ALA A 320 -0.91 9.80 22.33
N LEU A 321 -2.18 10.01 21.99
CA LEU A 321 -3.26 9.08 22.31
C LEU A 321 -3.02 7.67 21.74
N VAL A 322 -2.50 7.57 20.52
CA VAL A 322 -2.19 6.29 19.86
C VAL A 322 -0.96 5.63 20.48
N ARG A 323 0.04 6.41 20.91
CA ARG A 323 1.20 5.83 21.63
C ARG A 323 0.79 5.28 22.98
N ASN A 324 -0.09 5.99 23.66
CA ASN A 324 -0.53 5.62 25.00
C ASN A 324 -1.67 4.59 24.99
N SER A 325 -2.37 4.36 23.87
CA SER A 325 -3.49 3.41 23.78
C SER A 325 -3.08 1.97 24.11
N SER A 326 -1.80 1.65 24.03
CA SER A 326 -1.27 0.34 24.43
C SER A 326 -1.45 0.03 25.92
N CYS A 327 -1.76 1.02 26.77
CA CYS A 327 -2.19 0.75 28.15
C CYS A 327 -3.54 0.01 28.24
N PHE A 328 -4.34 0.06 27.17
CA PHE A 328 -5.60 -0.68 27.04
C PHE A 328 -5.44 -2.03 26.33
N ASP A 329 -4.20 -2.47 26.05
CA ASP A 329 -3.95 -3.79 25.48
C ASP A 329 -4.21 -4.86 26.56
N PRO A 330 -5.25 -5.71 26.41
CA PRO A 330 -5.58 -6.72 27.42
C PRO A 330 -4.42 -7.69 27.68
N ARG A 331 -3.53 -7.92 26.70
CA ARG A 331 -2.36 -8.79 26.84
C ARG A 331 -1.34 -8.19 27.81
N LYS A 332 -1.22 -6.86 27.83
CA LYS A 332 -0.32 -6.13 28.74
C LYS A 332 -0.95 -5.98 30.12
N MET A 333 -2.24 -5.66 30.17
CA MET A 333 -3.00 -5.57 31.42
C MET A 333 -3.00 -6.91 32.19
N ALA A 334 -3.21 -8.03 31.50
CA ALA A 334 -3.17 -9.35 32.13
C ALA A 334 -1.76 -9.77 32.59
N SER A 335 -0.69 -9.20 32.00
CA SER A 335 0.70 -9.53 32.34
C SER A 335 1.26 -8.73 33.53
N GLN A 336 0.54 -7.71 33.99
CA GLN A 336 0.87 -6.91 35.18
C GLN A 336 -0.34 -6.92 36.13
N PRO A 337 -0.49 -7.95 36.98
CA PRO A 337 -1.58 -8.03 37.96
C PRO A 337 -1.53 -6.90 38.99
#